data_AF-A0A4Q5WNZ8-F1
#
_entry.id   AF-A0A4Q5WNZ8-F1
#
_cell.length_a   1.000
_cell.length_b   1.000
_cell.length_c   1.000
_cell.angle_alpha   90.00
_cell.angle_beta   90.00
_cell.angle_gamma   90.00
#
_symmetry.space_group_name_H-M   'P 1'
#
loop_
_entity.id
_entity.type
_entity.pdbx_description
1 polymer ?
#
loop_
_entity_poly.entity_id
_entity_poly.type
_entity_poly.pdbx_seq_one_letter_code
_entity_poly.pdbx_strand_id
1 'polypeptide(L)'
;MRSMRRIIVGALIACAIAAPVFAQDAVGKWVGTVKAPGQDLPIVVVIAKDGAGKLSATLESTSQAPGVLLAADTVTNEGDKLSLTFDRILGDYKATWNAEAKVWVGTWTQAETPMKLTMTRGAQ
;
A
#
# COMPACT_ATOMS: atom_id res chain seq x y z
N MET A 1 1.06 1.50 -68.81
CA MET A 1 -0.05 2.33 -68.27
C MET A 1 -0.85 1.52 -67.28
N ARG A 2 -0.69 1.79 -65.98
CA ARG A 2 -1.70 1.74 -64.90
C ARG A 2 -0.96 2.10 -63.60
N SER A 3 -1.32 3.28 -63.12
CA SER A 3 -0.83 4.08 -62.00
C SER A 3 -0.72 3.32 -60.67
N MET A 4 0.45 3.42 -60.02
CA MET A 4 0.62 3.09 -58.59
C MET A 4 0.09 4.28 -57.77
N ARG A 5 -1.03 4.08 -57.07
CA ARG A 5 -1.70 5.10 -56.24
C ARG A 5 -0.99 5.17 -54.88
N ARG A 6 -0.49 6.36 -54.53
CA ARG A 6 0.12 6.70 -53.24
C ARG A 6 -0.90 6.45 -52.11
N ILE A 7 -0.54 5.71 -51.07
CA ILE A 7 -1.27 5.71 -49.79
C ILE A 7 -0.31 6.16 -48.69
N ILE A 8 -0.81 7.14 -47.95
CA ILE A 8 -0.13 8.02 -47.02
C ILE A 8 0.24 7.27 -45.75
N VAL A 9 1.48 7.49 -45.29
CA VAL A 9 2.00 7.08 -43.98
C VAL A 9 1.24 7.85 -42.89
N GLY A 10 0.52 7.14 -42.02
CA GLY A 10 -0.04 7.66 -40.78
C GLY A 10 0.54 6.91 -39.60
N ALA A 11 1.79 7.21 -39.23
CA ALA A 11 2.40 6.66 -38.03
C ALA A 11 1.89 7.44 -36.81
N LEU A 12 0.84 6.93 -36.16
CA LEU A 12 0.41 7.37 -34.84
C LEU A 12 1.48 6.93 -33.83
N ILE A 13 2.40 7.83 -33.48
CA ILE A 13 3.34 7.63 -32.37
C ILE A 13 2.53 7.80 -31.07
N ALA A 14 1.96 6.70 -30.57
CA ALA A 14 1.51 6.63 -29.19
C ALA A 14 2.78 6.59 -28.31
N CYS A 15 3.23 7.76 -27.86
CA CYS A 15 4.29 7.85 -26.86
C CYS A 15 3.69 7.36 -25.52
N ALA A 16 3.82 6.06 -25.26
CA ALA A 16 3.55 5.50 -23.94
C ALA A 16 4.60 6.07 -22.98
N ILE A 17 4.22 7.10 -22.23
CA ILE A 17 5.05 7.69 -21.19
C ILE A 17 5.14 6.64 -20.08
N ALA A 18 6.18 5.80 -20.11
CA ALA A 18 6.48 4.91 -19.00
C ALA A 18 6.93 5.79 -17.83
N ALA A 19 6.01 6.08 -16.91
CA ALA A 19 6.37 6.77 -15.69
C ALA A 19 7.40 5.90 -14.93
N PRO A 20 8.49 6.47 -14.41
CA PRO A 20 9.40 5.72 -13.56
C PRO A 20 8.60 5.21 -12.35
N VAL A 21 8.49 3.89 -12.22
CA VAL A 21 8.03 3.25 -10.98
C VAL A 21 9.14 3.48 -9.95
N PHE A 22 9.09 4.63 -9.28
CA PHE A 22 9.87 4.83 -8.08
C PHE A 22 9.32 3.87 -7.02
N ALA A 23 10.18 3.02 -6.47
CA ALA A 23 9.84 2.22 -5.29
C ALA A 23 9.43 3.19 -4.18
N GLN A 24 8.19 3.10 -3.71
CA GLN A 24 7.73 3.95 -2.63
C GLN A 24 8.29 3.40 -1.32
N ASP A 25 9.04 4.22 -0.59
CA ASP A 25 9.46 3.88 0.76
C ASP A 25 8.26 3.96 1.72
N ALA A 26 7.95 2.83 2.36
CA ALA A 26 6.85 2.71 3.31
C ALA A 26 7.18 3.31 4.70
N VAL A 27 8.43 3.68 4.99
CA VAL A 27 8.83 4.23 6.31
C VAL A 27 7.95 5.42 6.72
N GLY A 28 7.55 5.46 7.99
CA GLY A 28 6.85 6.53 8.67
C GLY A 28 5.49 6.11 9.21
N LYS A 29 4.70 7.10 9.62
CA LYS A 29 3.38 6.89 10.26
C LYS A 29 2.25 6.92 9.23
N TRP A 30 1.36 5.95 9.36
CA TRP A 30 0.22 5.71 8.49
C TRP A 30 -1.02 5.50 9.33
N VAL A 31 -2.14 6.06 8.88
CA VAL A 31 -3.42 5.94 9.57
C VAL A 31 -4.49 5.51 8.59
N GLY A 32 -5.44 4.72 9.06
CA GLY A 32 -6.56 4.26 8.24
C GLY A 32 -7.68 3.72 9.10
N THR A 33 -8.73 3.24 8.45
CA THR A 33 -9.87 2.62 9.12
C THR A 33 -10.18 1.30 8.46
N VAL A 34 -10.09 0.22 9.23
CA VAL A 34 -10.57 -1.08 8.80
C VAL A 34 -12.10 -1.05 8.88
N LYS A 35 -12.73 -1.34 7.74
CA LYS A 35 -14.20 -1.45 7.64
C LYS A 35 -14.61 -2.87 8.02
N ALA A 36 -14.71 -3.13 9.33
CA ALA A 36 -15.08 -4.43 9.86
C ALA A 36 -16.61 -4.59 9.96
N PRO A 37 -17.13 -5.83 9.96
CA PRO A 37 -18.54 -6.06 10.26
C PRO A 37 -18.92 -5.50 11.63
N GLY A 38 -19.87 -4.56 11.65
CA GLY A 38 -20.44 -3.99 12.88
C GLY A 38 -19.65 -2.85 13.53
N GLN A 39 -18.42 -2.56 13.11
CA GLN A 39 -17.67 -1.41 13.64
C GLN A 39 -16.54 -0.95 12.71
N ASP A 40 -16.26 0.34 12.75
CA ASP A 40 -15.05 0.92 12.16
C ASP A 40 -13.90 0.85 13.17
N LEU A 41 -12.74 0.35 12.73
CA LEU A 41 -11.55 0.25 13.58
C LEU A 41 -10.49 1.23 13.07
N PRO A 42 -10.24 2.36 13.76
CA PRO A 42 -9.13 3.24 13.43
C PRO A 42 -7.80 2.57 13.77
N ILE A 43 -6.93 2.46 12.77
CA ILE A 43 -5.63 1.82 12.87
C ILE A 43 -4.54 2.86 12.64
N VAL A 44 -3.50 2.81 13.48
CA VAL A 44 -2.24 3.53 13.28
C VAL A 44 -1.14 2.50 13.06
N VAL A 45 -0.38 2.64 11.98
CA VAL A 45 0.82 1.84 11.70
C VAL A 45 2.02 2.76 11.65
N VAL A 46 3.08 2.43 12.39
CA VAL A 46 4.38 3.11 12.28
C VAL A 46 5.37 2.12 11.70
N ILE A 47 5.96 2.46 10.55
CA ILE A 47 6.98 1.66 9.87
C ILE A 47 8.32 2.36 10.06
N ALA A 48 9.34 1.61 10.48
CA ALA A 48 10.70 2.10 10.65
C ALA A 48 11.68 1.23 9.88
N LYS A 49 12.83 1.81 9.53
CA LYS A 49 13.95 1.15 8.87
C LYS A 49 15.20 1.37 9.71
N ASP A 50 15.91 0.30 10.04
CA ASP A 50 17.16 0.40 10.78
C ASP A 50 18.35 0.78 9.87
N GLY A 51 19.54 0.94 10.46
CA GLY A 51 20.75 1.29 9.73
C GLY A 51 21.24 0.24 8.73
N ALA A 52 20.74 -1.01 8.83
CA ALA A 52 21.03 -2.09 7.90
C ALA A 52 19.96 -2.21 6.79
N GLY A 53 18.93 -1.36 6.82
CA GLY A 53 17.84 -1.37 5.85
C GLY A 53 16.69 -2.33 6.19
N LYS A 54 16.73 -3.02 7.35
CA LYS A 54 15.67 -3.93 7.78
C LYS A 54 14.46 -3.11 8.23
N LEU A 55 13.29 -3.51 7.75
CA LEU A 55 12.02 -2.90 8.13
C LEU A 55 11.46 -3.50 9.42
N SER A 56 10.73 -2.67 10.16
CA SER A 56 9.92 -3.04 11.31
C SER A 56 8.63 -2.22 11.29
N ALA A 57 7.57 -2.73 11.93
CA ALA A 57 6.33 -1.99 12.05
C ALA A 57 5.65 -2.26 13.40
N THR A 58 4.91 -1.27 13.88
CA THR A 58 3.98 -1.41 15.00
C THR A 58 2.59 -0.98 14.58
N LEU A 59 1.57 -1.69 15.06
CA LEU A 59 0.16 -1.39 14.86
C LEU A 59 -0.50 -1.02 16.20
N GLU A 60 -1.36 -0.02 16.17
CA GLU A 60 -2.28 0.35 17.25
C GLU A 60 -3.71 0.41 16.71
N SER A 61 -4.67 -0.12 17.48
CA SER A 61 -6.10 0.08 17.25
C SER A 61 -6.66 0.96 18.36
N THR A 62 -6.87 2.25 18.07
CA THR A 62 -7.13 3.26 19.11
C THR A 62 -8.49 3.09 19.79
N SER A 63 -9.43 2.37 19.16
CA SER A 63 -10.75 2.09 19.72
C SER A 63 -10.80 0.80 20.56
N GLN A 64 -9.90 -0.16 20.31
CA GLN A 64 -9.93 -1.46 20.99
C GLN A 64 -8.93 -1.54 22.14
N ALA A 65 -7.73 -1.00 21.94
CA ALA A 65 -6.63 -1.10 22.91
C ALA A 65 -5.72 0.15 22.80
N PRO A 66 -6.22 1.34 23.15
CA PRO A 66 -5.44 2.57 23.04
C PRO A 66 -4.12 2.48 23.82
N GLY A 67 -3.02 2.87 23.18
CA GLY A 67 -1.66 2.82 23.74
C GLY A 67 -0.98 1.45 23.69
N VAL A 68 -1.65 0.40 23.22
CA VAL A 68 -1.06 -0.93 23.05
C VAL A 68 -0.50 -1.06 21.64
N LEU A 69 0.82 -1.23 21.53
CA LEU A 69 1.52 -1.43 20.27
C LEU A 69 1.75 -2.93 20.01
N LEU A 70 1.24 -3.41 18.88
CA LEU A 70 1.52 -4.75 18.38
C LEU A 70 2.64 -4.67 17.35
N ALA A 71 3.76 -5.37 17.59
CA ALA A 71 4.83 -5.48 16.60
C ALA A 71 4.40 -6.41 15.45
N ALA A 72 4.77 -6.05 14.22
CA ALA A 72 4.63 -6.92 13.06
C ALA A 72 5.70 -8.02 13.08
N ASP A 73 5.30 -9.25 12.76
CA ASP A 73 6.19 -10.39 12.62
C ASP A 73 6.98 -10.31 11.31
N THR A 74 6.35 -9.81 10.24
CA THR A 74 6.97 -9.58 8.93
C THR A 74 6.57 -8.23 8.37
N VAL A 75 7.55 -7.53 7.76
CA VAL A 75 7.35 -6.28 7.02
C VAL A 75 8.12 -6.35 5.72
N THR A 76 7.41 -6.28 4.59
CA THR A 76 8.03 -6.21 3.26
C THR A 76 7.52 -4.99 2.51
N ASN A 77 8.44 -4.27 1.87
CA ASN A 77 8.12 -3.18 0.97
C ASN A 77 8.94 -3.34 -0.31
N GLU A 78 8.25 -3.79 -1.36
CA GLU A 78 8.84 -4.15 -2.65
C GLU A 78 8.21 -3.28 -3.74
N GLY A 79 8.92 -2.23 -4.14
CA GLY A 79 8.41 -1.31 -5.15
C GLY A 79 7.18 -0.55 -4.67
N ASP A 80 6.05 -0.81 -5.31
CA ASP A 80 4.73 -0.26 -5.00
C ASP A 80 3.89 -1.19 -4.12
N LYS A 81 4.46 -2.28 -3.57
CA LYS A 81 3.75 -3.22 -2.69
C LYS A 81 4.25 -3.11 -1.26
N LEU A 82 3.31 -3.19 -0.32
CA LEU A 82 3.56 -3.27 1.12
C LEU A 82 2.81 -4.47 1.68
N SER A 83 3.52 -5.31 2.45
CA SER A 83 2.90 -6.39 3.24
C SER A 83 3.33 -6.30 4.70
N LEU A 84 2.38 -6.47 5.61
CA LEU A 84 2.58 -6.56 7.05
C LEU A 84 1.86 -7.80 7.56
N THR A 85 2.50 -8.57 8.44
CA THR A 85 1.88 -9.74 9.08
C THR A 85 1.98 -9.63 10.60
N PHE A 86 0.89 -10.01 11.27
CA PHE A 86 0.70 -10.00 12.72
C PHE A 86 0.09 -11.33 13.16
N ASP A 87 0.93 -12.35 13.36
CA ASP A 87 0.54 -13.73 13.63
C ASP A 87 -0.30 -13.84 14.90
N ARG A 88 0.04 -13.04 15.92
CA ARG A 88 -0.64 -13.04 17.23
C ARG A 88 -2.13 -12.72 17.16
N ILE A 89 -2.56 -12.01 16.12
CA ILE A 89 -3.97 -11.64 15.89
C ILE A 89 -4.52 -12.21 14.59
N LEU A 90 -3.80 -13.14 13.96
CA LEU A 90 -4.12 -13.71 12.64
C LEU A 90 -4.41 -12.62 11.60
N GLY A 91 -3.60 -11.57 11.61
CA GLY A 91 -3.81 -10.35 10.83
C GLY A 91 -2.76 -10.15 9.74
N ASP A 92 -3.21 -9.86 8.53
CA ASP A 92 -2.35 -9.53 7.39
C ASP A 92 -2.83 -8.24 6.73
N TYR A 93 -1.89 -7.37 6.36
CA TYR A 93 -2.15 -6.23 5.48
C TYR A 93 -1.39 -6.39 4.18
N LYS A 94 -2.08 -6.29 3.04
CA LYS A 94 -1.45 -6.24 1.71
C LYS A 94 -1.98 -5.05 0.94
N ALA A 95 -1.07 -4.22 0.42
CA ALA A 95 -1.44 -2.98 -0.24
C ALA A 95 -0.56 -2.63 -1.43
N THR A 96 -1.12 -1.80 -2.30
CA THR A 96 -0.42 -1.16 -3.42
C THR A 96 -0.41 0.35 -3.24
N TRP A 97 0.72 0.99 -3.56
CA TRP A 97 0.87 2.43 -3.53
C TRP A 97 0.09 3.10 -4.66
N ASN A 98 -0.78 4.04 -4.31
CA ASN A 98 -1.38 4.95 -5.27
C ASN A 98 -0.60 6.27 -5.25
N ALA A 99 0.17 6.53 -6.31
CA ALA A 99 1.04 7.70 -6.40
C ALA A 99 0.27 9.02 -6.54
N GLU A 100 -0.91 9.02 -7.18
CA GLU A 100 -1.73 10.21 -7.37
C GLU A 100 -2.35 10.68 -6.04
N ALA A 101 -2.96 9.74 -5.31
CA ALA A 101 -3.58 10.01 -4.02
C ALA A 101 -2.59 10.01 -2.84
N LYS A 102 -1.37 9.50 -3.05
CA LYS A 102 -0.33 9.32 -2.03
C LYS A 102 -0.81 8.47 -0.85
N VAL A 103 -1.42 7.33 -1.14
CA VAL A 103 -1.98 6.40 -0.15
C VAL A 103 -1.60 4.96 -0.44
N TRP A 104 -1.55 4.14 0.60
CA TRP A 104 -1.55 2.69 0.46
C TRP A 104 -2.98 2.20 0.36
N VAL A 105 -3.37 1.62 -0.78
CA VAL A 105 -4.70 1.03 -0.96
C VAL A 105 -4.57 -0.48 -0.80
N GLY A 106 -5.25 -1.04 0.19
CA GLY A 106 -5.06 -2.45 0.51
C GLY A 106 -6.23 -3.12 1.21
N THR A 107 -5.94 -4.36 1.59
CA THR A 107 -6.84 -5.24 2.32
C THR A 107 -6.18 -5.64 3.62
N TRP A 108 -6.89 -5.41 4.72
CA TRP A 108 -6.63 -6.04 6.02
C TRP A 108 -7.41 -7.35 6.08
N THR A 109 -6.74 -8.47 6.25
CA THR A 109 -7.37 -9.78 6.46
C THR A 109 -7.16 -10.18 7.90
N GLN A 110 -8.23 -10.52 8.62
CA GLN A 110 -8.12 -11.05 9.98
C GLN A 110 -8.92 -12.34 10.12
N ALA A 111 -8.28 -13.42 10.57
CA ALA A 111 -8.89 -14.74 10.66
C ALA A 111 -9.67 -15.08 9.37
N GLU A 112 -8.98 -14.97 8.22
CA GLU A 112 -9.49 -15.21 6.87
C GLU A 112 -10.57 -14.23 6.35
N THR A 113 -10.98 -13.25 7.16
CA THR A 113 -11.99 -12.26 6.74
C THR A 113 -11.32 -11.02 6.12
N PRO A 114 -11.51 -10.74 4.82
CA PRO A 114 -10.92 -9.57 4.17
C PRO A 114 -11.76 -8.31 4.43
N MET A 115 -11.09 -7.21 4.75
CA MET A 115 -11.65 -5.90 5.03
C MET A 115 -10.82 -4.83 4.32
N LYS A 116 -11.47 -3.84 3.73
CA LYS A 116 -10.75 -2.75 3.06
C LYS A 116 -10.02 -1.89 4.09
N LEU A 117 -8.79 -1.52 3.77
CA LEU A 117 -7.99 -0.58 4.53
C LEU A 117 -7.13 0.26 3.58
N THR A 118 -7.52 1.51 3.41
CA THR A 118 -6.68 2.53 2.80
C THR A 118 -5.96 3.28 3.90
N MET A 119 -4.63 3.39 3.81
CA MET A 119 -3.83 4.16 4.75
C MET A 119 -3.30 5.44 4.11
N THR A 120 -3.49 6.55 4.80
CA THR A 120 -2.95 7.87 4.48
C THR A 120 -1.81 8.20 5.43
N ARG A 121 -1.00 9.21 5.08
CA ARG A 121 0.03 9.70 6.01
C ARG A 121 -0.60 10.20 7.30
N GLY A 122 -0.11 9.70 8.43
CA GLY A 122 -0.45 10.23 9.74
C GLY A 122 0.36 11.49 10.06
N ALA A 123 -0.21 12.36 10.90
CA ALA A 123 0.56 13.43 11.53
C ALA A 123 1.67 12.81 12.38
N GLN A 124 2.88 13.38 12.34
CA GLN A 124 4.01 12.91 13.15
C GLN A 124 3.67 13.01 14.63
#